data_AF-A0A5F1ZXS8-F1
#
_entry.id   AF-A0A5F1ZXS8-F1
#
_cell.length_a   1.000
_cell.length_b   1.000
_cell.length_c   1.000
_cell.angle_alpha   90.00
_cell.angle_beta   90.00
_cell.angle_gamma   90.00
#
_symmetry.space_group_name_H-M   'P 1'
#
loop_
_entity.id
_entity.type
_entity.pdbx_description
1 polymer ?
#
loop_
_entity_poly.entity_id
_entity_poly.type
_entity_poly.pdbx_seq_one_letter_code
_entity_poly.pdbx_strand_id
1 'polypeptide(L)'
;MKYNRIPSTLNVGFQVLDNSKLRIAENVLVGIVHRTDIPLEPGTNLFVKVGMISLSGSIDIPMKVIKCDRVSDSEFDVFLNYTEKDFEKIREIEGLIQDLA
;
A
#
# COMPACT_ATOMS: atom_id res chain seq x y z
N MET A 1 11.77 9.56 3.08
CA MET A 1 10.56 9.05 2.40
C MET A 1 9.36 9.43 3.22
N LYS A 2 8.28 9.95 2.62
CA LYS A 2 7.03 10.28 3.31
C LYS A 2 6.04 9.12 3.16
N TYR A 3 5.29 8.79 4.21
CA TYR A 3 4.24 7.78 4.15
C TYR A 3 2.88 8.41 4.42
N ASN A 4 1.95 8.26 3.48
CA ASN A 4 0.58 8.74 3.62
C ASN A 4 -0.28 7.61 4.18
N ARG A 5 -1.08 7.91 5.20
CA ARG A 5 -1.98 6.92 5.81
C ARG A 5 -3.22 6.78 4.95
N ILE A 6 -3.61 5.55 4.64
CA ILE A 6 -4.87 5.28 3.94
C ILE A 6 -6.05 5.68 4.85
N PRO A 7 -6.98 6.53 4.39
CA PRO A 7 -8.21 6.85 5.11
C PRO A 7 -9.10 5.62 5.31
N SER A 8 -9.86 5.57 6.41
CA SER A 8 -10.73 4.43 6.73
C SER A 8 -11.93 4.26 5.78
N THR A 9 -12.16 5.22 4.89
CA THR A 9 -13.16 5.16 3.82
C THR A 9 -12.72 4.31 2.63
N LEU A 10 -11.44 3.92 2.58
CA LEU A 10 -10.87 3.02 1.59
C LEU A 10 -10.68 1.61 2.19
N ASN A 11 -11.11 0.60 1.45
CA ASN A 11 -10.79 -0.79 1.69
C ASN A 11 -9.43 -1.12 1.08
N VAL A 12 -8.61 -1.86 1.84
CA VAL A 12 -7.30 -2.32 1.41
C VAL A 12 -7.23 -3.83 1.53
N GLY A 13 -6.89 -4.49 0.43
CA GLY A 13 -6.63 -5.93 0.39
C GLY A 13 -5.19 -6.21 -0.02
N PHE A 14 -4.62 -7.29 0.52
CA PHE A 14 -3.27 -7.74 0.19
C PHE A 14 -3.30 -9.16 -0.37
N GLN A 15 -2.48 -9.39 -1.39
CA GLN A 15 -2.14 -10.73 -1.86
C GLN A 15 -0.62 -10.83 -2.00
N VAL A 16 0.00 -11.84 -1.40
CA VAL A 16 1.44 -12.08 -1.54
C VAL A 16 1.75 -12.46 -2.99
N LEU A 17 2.77 -11.81 -3.56
CA LEU A 17 3.26 -12.08 -4.89
C LEU A 17 4.52 -12.93 -4.81
N ASP A 18 4.39 -14.21 -5.16
CA ASP A 18 5.53 -15.10 -5.25
C ASP A 18 6.46 -14.71 -6.42
N ASN A 19 7.75 -14.65 -6.12
CA ASN A 19 8.84 -14.75 -7.10
C ASN A 19 8.89 -13.66 -8.20
N SER A 20 8.55 -12.42 -7.87
CA SER A 20 8.71 -11.29 -8.80
C SER A 20 9.93 -10.43 -8.47
N LYS A 21 10.80 -10.19 -9.45
CA LYS A 21 11.87 -9.16 -9.37
C LYS A 21 11.25 -7.77 -9.46
N LEU A 22 10.52 -7.36 -8.42
CA LEU A 22 9.98 -6.02 -8.30
C LEU A 22 11.04 -5.10 -7.70
N ARG A 23 11.39 -4.03 -8.43
CA ARG A 23 12.20 -2.94 -7.90
C ARG A 23 11.29 -1.83 -7.39
N ILE A 24 11.74 -1.19 -6.33
CA ILE A 24 11.07 0.00 -5.78
C ILE A 24 11.21 1.12 -6.81
N ALA A 25 10.16 1.92 -7.00
CA ALA A 25 10.26 3.14 -7.78
C ALA A 25 11.06 4.19 -7.00
N GLU A 26 12.38 4.25 -7.20
CA GLU A 26 13.27 5.15 -6.44
C GLU A 26 12.95 6.64 -6.65
N ASN A 27 12.32 6.99 -7.78
CA ASN A 27 11.85 8.33 -8.10
C ASN A 27 10.52 8.71 -7.43
N VAL A 28 9.82 7.76 -6.80
CA VAL A 28 8.58 8.01 -6.06
C VAL A 28 8.93 8.14 -4.59
N LEU A 29 9.00 9.37 -4.09
CA LEU A 29 9.45 9.69 -2.72
C LEU A 29 8.33 9.59 -1.66
N VAL A 30 7.19 9.03 -2.05
CA VAL A 30 6.02 8.77 -1.21
C VAL A 30 5.72 7.27 -1.16
N GLY A 31 5.14 6.82 -0.06
CA GLY A 31 4.62 5.48 0.12
C GLY A 31 3.35 5.51 0.93
N ILE A 32 2.81 4.32 1.20
CA ILE A 32 1.56 4.15 1.91
C ILE A 32 1.83 3.53 3.28
N VAL A 33 1.08 3.96 4.30
CA VAL A 33 0.94 3.21 5.55
C VAL A 33 -0.51 2.77 5.77
N HIS A 34 -0.70 1.50 6.12
CA HIS A 34 -2.01 0.93 6.41
C HIS A 34 -1.97 0.10 7.69
N ARG A 35 -3.06 0.13 8.47
CA ARG A 35 -3.20 -0.65 9.69
C ARG A 35 -3.89 -1.98 9.40
N THR A 36 -3.27 -3.09 9.79
CA THR A 36 -3.79 -4.44 9.58
C THR A 36 -3.59 -5.29 10.84
N ASP A 37 -4.38 -6.35 10.96
CA ASP A 37 -4.25 -7.42 11.94
C ASP A 37 -3.26 -8.52 11.51
N ILE A 38 -2.73 -8.45 10.28
CA ILE A 38 -1.81 -9.44 9.72
C ILE A 38 -0.38 -8.89 9.77
N PRO A 39 0.56 -9.57 10.46
CA PRO A 39 1.96 -9.20 10.39
C PRO A 39 2.52 -9.52 8.99
N LEU A 40 3.10 -8.52 8.33
CA LEU A 40 3.73 -8.67 7.01
C LEU A 40 5.24 -8.48 7.11
N GLU A 41 6.00 -9.38 6.49
CA GLU A 41 7.46 -9.36 6.54
C GLU A 41 8.05 -8.24 5.64
N PRO A 42 9.04 -7.47 6.12
CA PRO A 42 9.81 -6.56 5.25
C PRO A 42 10.45 -7.29 4.07
N GLY A 43 10.35 -6.69 2.89
CA GLY A 43 10.83 -7.28 1.63
C GLY A 43 9.77 -8.09 0.87
N THR A 44 8.65 -8.44 1.51
CA THR A 44 7.53 -9.11 0.84
C THR A 44 6.95 -8.23 -0.26
N ASN A 45 6.76 -8.83 -1.43
CA ASN A 45 6.05 -8.22 -2.54
C ASN A 45 4.56 -8.50 -2.40
N LEU A 46 3.74 -7.46 -2.52
CA LEU A 46 2.29 -7.55 -2.41
C LEU A 46 1.63 -7.00 -3.66
N PHE A 47 0.54 -7.63 -4.06
CA PHE A 47 -0.48 -7.00 -4.85
C PHE A 47 -1.43 -6.30 -3.87
N VAL A 48 -1.46 -4.97 -3.94
CA VAL A 48 -2.28 -4.15 -3.05
C VAL A 48 -3.49 -3.68 -3.84
N LYS A 49 -4.66 -4.01 -3.31
CA LYS A 49 -5.96 -3.62 -3.86
C LYS A 49 -6.53 -2.51 -3.00
N VAL A 50 -6.70 -1.31 -3.57
CA VAL A 50 -7.27 -0.14 -2.88
C VAL A 50 -8.60 0.21 -3.55
N GLY A 51 -9.71 0.19 -2.80
CA GLY A 51 -11.03 0.53 -3.33
C GLY A 51 -11.85 1.36 -2.36
N MET A 52 -12.77 2.19 -2.86
CA MET A 52 -13.70 2.92 -1.99
C MET A 52 -14.79 1.98 -1.47
N ILE A 53 -15.16 2.11 -0.19
CA ILE A 53 -16.23 1.29 0.42
C ILE A 53 -17.57 1.47 -0.32
N SER A 54 -17.85 2.67 -0.82
CA SER A 54 -19.14 3.07 -1.38
C SER A 54 -19.29 2.89 -2.89
N LEU A 55 -18.24 2.49 -3.63
CA LEU A 55 -18.25 2.46 -5.09
C LEU A 55 -17.68 1.14 -5.62
N SER A 56 -18.24 0.66 -6.73
CA SER A 56 -17.71 -0.51 -7.46
C SER A 56 -16.46 -0.10 -8.22
N GLY A 57 -15.29 -0.26 -7.61
CA GLY A 57 -14.01 0.03 -8.24
C GLY A 57 -12.85 -0.19 -7.29
N SER A 58 -11.74 -0.70 -7.82
CA SER A 58 -10.51 -0.88 -7.05
C SER A 58 -9.30 -0.71 -7.94
N ILE A 59 -8.29 -0.03 -7.43
CA ILE A 59 -6.99 0.11 -8.05
C ILE A 59 -6.08 -0.96 -7.49
N ASP A 60 -5.55 -1.76 -8.40
CA ASP A 60 -4.64 -2.84 -8.08
C ASP A 60 -3.21 -2.48 -8.49
N ILE A 61 -2.29 -2.50 -7.53
CA ILE A 61 -0.90 -2.10 -7.75
C ILE A 61 0.10 -2.99 -6.98
N PRO A 62 1.20 -3.43 -7.63
CA PRO A 62 2.28 -4.10 -6.93
C PRO A 62 3.08 -3.12 -6.05
N MET A 63 3.22 -3.47 -4.77
CA MET A 63 3.99 -2.72 -3.78
C MET A 63 4.95 -3.65 -3.04
N LYS A 64 5.91 -3.06 -2.33
CA LYS A 64 6.86 -3.78 -1.48
C LYS A 64 6.71 -3.33 -0.03
N VAL A 65 6.63 -4.30 0.88
CA VAL A 65 6.69 -4.04 2.32
C VAL A 65 8.08 -3.57 2.69
N ILE A 66 8.18 -2.40 3.31
CA ILE A 66 9.45 -1.83 3.78
C ILE A 66 9.62 -2.04 5.28
N LYS A 67 8.52 -1.92 6.01
CA LYS A 67 8.50 -1.98 7.47
C LYS A 67 7.12 -2.47 7.93
N CYS A 68 7.09 -3.17 9.04
CA CYS A 68 5.88 -3.56 9.73
C CYS A 68 6.11 -3.32 11.23
N ASP A 69 5.42 -2.32 11.78
CA ASP A 69 5.53 -1.95 13.18
C ASP A 69 4.34 -2.49 13.96
N ARG A 70 4.61 -3.19 15.05
CA ARG A 70 3.57 -3.60 15.99
C ARG A 70 3.05 -2.37 16.74
N VAL A 71 1.74 -2.14 16.66
CA VAL A 71 1.05 -1.05 17.38
C VAL A 71 0.44 -1.57 18.68
N SER A 72 -0.17 -2.75 18.63
CA SER A 72 -0.79 -3.42 19.77
C SER A 72 -0.62 -4.94 19.66
N ASP A 73 -1.27 -5.70 20.54
CA ASP A 73 -1.15 -7.16 20.47
C ASP A 73 -1.71 -7.76 19.18
N SER A 74 -2.67 -7.07 18.55
CA SER A 74 -3.42 -7.53 17.37
C SER A 74 -3.36 -6.57 16.18
N GLU A 75 -2.61 -5.47 16.26
CA GLU A 75 -2.54 -4.47 15.19
C GLU A 75 -1.11 -4.12 14.81
N PHE A 76 -0.90 -3.96 13.50
CA PHE A 76 0.36 -3.61 12.88
C PHE A 76 0.16 -2.46 11.90
N ASP A 77 1.09 -1.49 11.90
CA ASP A 77 1.20 -0.49 10.85
C ASP A 77 2.22 -1.00 9.81
N VAL A 78 1.72 -1.24 8.59
CA VAL A 78 2.52 -1.77 7.47
C VAL A 78 2.83 -0.64 6.51
N PHE A 79 4.12 -0.45 6.25
CA PHE A 79 4.67 0.58 5.38
C PHE A 79 5.03 -0.03 4.03
N LEU A 80 4.49 0.55 2.97
CA LEU A 80 4.54 0.04 1.61
C LEU A 80 5.14 1.09 0.68
N ASN A 81 6.11 0.68 -0.14
CA ASN A 81 6.58 1.50 -1.24
C ASN A 81 6.02 1.00 -2.56
N TYR A 82 5.72 1.95 -3.44
CA TYR A 82 5.39 1.65 -4.82
C TYR A 82 6.59 1.02 -5.54
N THR A 83 6.28 0.10 -6.46
CA THR A 83 7.27 -0.48 -7.36
C THR A 83 7.34 0.35 -8.64
N GLU A 84 8.38 0.16 -9.46
CA GLU A 84 8.58 0.84 -10.76
C GLU A 84 7.53 0.48 -11.84
N LYS A 85 6.33 0.11 -11.42
CA LYS A 85 5.22 -0.31 -12.27
C LYS A 85 4.10 0.72 -12.15
N ASP A 86 3.60 1.15 -13.31
CA ASP A 86 2.32 1.84 -13.47
C ASP A 86 2.17 3.16 -12.68
N PHE A 87 2.93 4.18 -13.10
CA PHE A 87 2.92 5.52 -12.50
C PHE A 87 1.57 6.26 -12.58
N GLU A 88 0.67 5.84 -13.47
CA GLU A 88 -0.69 6.39 -13.56
C GLU A 88 -1.51 5.95 -12.35
N LYS A 89 -1.48 4.65 -12.01
CA LYS A 89 -2.13 4.13 -10.80
C LYS A 89 -1.55 4.71 -9.50
N ILE A 90 -0.24 4.95 -9.45
CA ILE A 90 0.38 5.62 -8.28
C ILE A 90 -0.25 6.99 -8.09
N ARG A 91 -0.35 7.80 -9.16
CA ARG A 91 -0.96 9.13 -9.10
C ARG A 91 -2.43 9.08 -8.72
N GLU A 92 -3.17 8.10 -9.24
CA GLU A 92 -4.59 7.92 -8.93
C GLU A 92 -4.81 7.57 -7.45
N ILE A 93 -4.04 6.61 -6.89
CA ILE A 93 -4.12 6.25 -5.47
C ILE A 93 -3.76 7.43 -4.57
N GLU A 94 -2.66 8.14 -4.87
CA GLU A 94 -2.24 9.29 -4.07
C GLU A 94 -3.25 10.45 -4.15
N GLY A 95 -3.88 10.66 -5.31
CA GLY A 95 -4.98 11.61 -5.46
C GLY A 95 -6.17 11.24 -4.57
N LEU A 96 -6.61 9.97 -4.62
CA LEU A 96 -7.70 9.48 -3.77
C LEU A 96 -7.39 9.62 -2.28
N ILE A 97 -6.16 9.33 -1.85
CA ILE A 97 -5.76 9.49 -0.45
C ILE A 97 -5.81 10.97 -0.04
N GLN A 98 -5.35 11.88 -0.90
CA GLN A 98 -5.36 13.32 -0.62
C GLN A 98 -6.77 13.91 -0.56
N ASP A 99 -7.67 13.48 -1.44
CA ASP A 99 -9.06 13.96 -1.48
C ASP A 99 -9.87 13.50 -0.26
N LEU A 100 -9.44 12.43 0.41
CA LEU A 100 -10.16 11.78 1.52
C LEU A 100 -9.48 11.94 2.89
N ALA A 101 -8.30 12.55 2.95
CA ALA A 101 -7.52 12.80 4.18
C ALA A 101 -7.94 14.11 4.86
#